data_AF-A0A6G3ZZD2-F1
#
_entry.id   AF-A0A6G3ZZD2-F1
#
_cell.length_a   1.000
_cell.length_b   1.000
_cell.length_c   1.000
_cell.angle_alpha   90.00
_cell.angle_beta   90.00
_cell.angle_gamma   90.00
#
_symmetry.space_group_name_H-M   'P 1'
#
loop_
_entity.id
_entity.type
_entity.pdbx_description
1 polymer ?
#
loop_
_entity_poly.entity_id
_entity_poly.type
_entity_poly.pdbx_seq_one_letter_code
_entity_poly.pdbx_strand_id
1 'polypeptide(L)'
;MSKHEAEKKGLEQTAIDIFVELYNRNHEHPLRFVQQQEKPDALLEDVEQNLVGLEVTHLFYDSEEARLMMSRSELTLPGTEVLDQFIKVINDRVRGKEEKYREYSHEYPCMLLIRNVSLLFGMSDVLGRKKKLMLPRGQFREVWLLSRDFTPDWLLVNLYEIDGGCYHV
;
A
#
# COMPACT_ATOMS: atom_id res chain seq x y z
N MET A 1 -8.14 -23.19 11.90
CA MET A 1 -7.91 -21.79 11.47
C MET A 1 -8.39 -20.87 12.56
N SER A 2 -7.53 -19.98 13.07
CA SER A 2 -7.94 -19.01 14.08
C SER A 2 -8.80 -17.92 13.42
N LYS A 3 -9.73 -17.33 14.18
CA LYS A 3 -10.59 -16.24 13.68
C LYS A 3 -9.77 -15.04 13.14
N HIS A 4 -8.62 -14.78 13.75
CA HIS A 4 -7.71 -13.69 13.35
C HIS A 4 -7.06 -13.91 11.98
N GLU A 5 -6.75 -15.15 11.60
CA GLU A 5 -6.14 -15.41 10.29
C GLU A 5 -7.15 -15.27 9.15
N ALA A 6 -8.41 -15.64 9.40
CA ALA A 6 -9.48 -15.45 8.44
C ALA A 6 -9.79 -13.95 8.22
N GLU A 7 -9.81 -13.16 9.30
CA GLU A 7 -9.96 -11.71 9.23
C GLU A 7 -8.82 -11.05 8.44
N LYS A 8 -7.57 -11.44 8.73
CA LYS A 8 -6.39 -10.96 7.99
C LYS A 8 -6.48 -11.23 6.50
N LYS A 9 -6.76 -12.49 6.12
CA LYS A 9 -6.92 -12.88 4.72
C LYS A 9 -8.06 -12.15 4.02
N GLY A 10 -9.16 -11.91 4.72
CA GLY A 10 -10.28 -11.14 4.17
C GLY A 10 -9.92 -9.68 3.89
N LEU A 11 -9.14 -9.05 4.78
CA LEU A 11 -8.64 -7.69 4.59
C LEU A 11 -7.67 -7.60 3.41
N GLU A 12 -6.78 -8.58 3.26
CA GLU A 12 -5.87 -8.71 2.13
C GLU A 12 -6.63 -8.92 0.83
N GLN A 13 -7.57 -9.87 0.78
CA GLN A 13 -8.39 -10.14 -0.40
C GLN A 13 -9.14 -8.89 -0.85
N THR A 14 -9.77 -8.17 0.10
CA THR A 14 -10.45 -6.90 -0.20
C THR A 14 -9.49 -5.88 -0.82
N ALA A 15 -8.26 -5.78 -0.29
CA ALA A 15 -7.25 -4.87 -0.83
C ALA A 15 -6.83 -5.26 -2.26
N ILE A 16 -6.64 -6.56 -2.51
CA ILE A 16 -6.27 -7.12 -3.80
C ILE A 16 -7.36 -6.85 -4.84
N ASP A 17 -8.63 -7.08 -4.49
CA ASP A 17 -9.76 -6.88 -5.39
C ASP A 17 -9.85 -5.41 -5.83
N ILE A 18 -9.78 -4.48 -4.86
CA ILE A 18 -9.81 -3.04 -5.13
C ILE A 18 -8.60 -2.63 -5.98
N PHE A 19 -7.42 -3.17 -5.68
CA PHE A 19 -6.21 -2.89 -6.45
C PHE A 19 -6.36 -3.31 -7.91
N VAL A 20 -6.77 -4.55 -8.18
CA VAL A 20 -6.93 -5.06 -9.55
C VAL A 20 -7.98 -4.25 -10.31
N GLU A 21 -9.10 -3.93 -9.66
CA GLU A 21 -10.16 -3.10 -10.25
C GLU A 21 -9.63 -1.72 -10.66
N LEU A 22 -8.95 -1.02 -9.75
CA LEU A 22 -8.42 0.32 -10.01
C LEU A 22 -7.25 0.30 -10.99
N TYR A 23 -6.35 -0.68 -10.89
CA TYR A 23 -5.23 -0.82 -11.81
C TYR A 23 -5.74 -1.00 -13.24
N ASN A 24 -6.66 -1.95 -13.46
CA ASN A 24 -7.18 -2.30 -14.78
C ASN A 24 -8.02 -1.19 -15.42
N ARG A 25 -8.61 -0.30 -14.61
CA ARG A 25 -9.31 0.90 -15.13
C ARG A 25 -8.37 1.95 -15.68
N ASN A 26 -7.16 2.04 -15.12
CA ASN A 26 -6.22 3.13 -15.38
C ASN A 26 -5.03 2.73 -16.24
N HIS A 27 -4.89 1.46 -16.60
CA HIS A 27 -3.77 0.94 -17.39
C HIS A 27 -4.27 0.16 -18.62
N GLU A 28 -3.57 0.33 -19.74
CA GLU A 28 -3.87 -0.39 -20.99
C GLU A 28 -3.60 -1.90 -20.89
N HIS A 29 -2.70 -2.30 -20.00
CA HIS A 29 -2.30 -3.69 -19.78
C HIS A 29 -2.89 -4.20 -18.46
N PRO A 30 -4.08 -4.83 -18.47
CA PRO A 30 -4.71 -5.29 -17.24
C PRO A 30 -3.96 -6.46 -16.60
N LEU A 31 -4.10 -6.56 -15.28
CA LEU A 31 -3.68 -7.70 -14.47
C LEU A 31 -4.87 -8.60 -14.17
N ARG A 32 -4.66 -9.92 -14.23
CA ARG A 32 -5.63 -10.93 -13.84
C ARG A 32 -5.26 -11.53 -12.50
N PHE A 33 -6.20 -11.57 -11.56
CA PHE A 33 -6.02 -12.32 -10.32
C PHE A 33 -5.95 -13.82 -10.60
N VAL A 34 -4.91 -14.50 -10.10
CA VAL A 34 -4.73 -15.95 -10.22
C VAL A 34 -5.17 -16.62 -8.91
N GLN A 35 -4.51 -16.28 -7.80
CA GLN A 35 -4.80 -16.86 -6.49
C GLN A 35 -4.23 -16.02 -5.34
N GLN A 36 -4.80 -16.21 -4.14
CA GLN A 36 -4.21 -15.77 -2.88
C GLN A 36 -3.31 -16.87 -2.31
N GLN A 37 -2.15 -16.53 -1.79
CA GLN A 37 -1.19 -17.49 -1.20
C GLN A 37 -0.46 -16.87 0.01
N GLU A 38 0.48 -17.60 0.62
CA GLU A 38 1.16 -17.09 1.83
C GLU A 38 2.29 -16.11 1.53
N LYS A 39 3.00 -16.30 0.42
CA LYS A 39 4.10 -15.43 -0.03
C LYS A 39 4.24 -15.47 -1.55
N PRO A 40 4.13 -14.33 -2.24
CA PRO A 40 3.51 -13.09 -1.77
C PRO A 40 2.01 -13.30 -1.50
N ASP A 41 1.33 -12.31 -0.91
CA ASP A 41 -0.09 -12.46 -0.51
C ASP A 41 -1.02 -12.80 -1.70
N ALA A 42 -0.70 -12.34 -2.91
CA ALA A 42 -1.40 -12.73 -4.13
C ALA A 42 -0.48 -12.95 -5.32
N LEU A 43 -0.93 -13.82 -6.22
CA LEU A 43 -0.34 -14.05 -7.53
C LEU A 43 -1.27 -13.48 -8.60
N LEU A 44 -0.71 -12.62 -9.44
CA LEU A 44 -1.37 -12.01 -10.58
C LEU A 44 -0.69 -12.48 -11.87
N GLU A 45 -1.36 -12.27 -12.99
CA GLU A 45 -0.87 -12.57 -14.33
C GLU A 45 -1.06 -11.35 -15.22
N ASP A 46 -0.03 -10.98 -15.98
CA ASP A 46 -0.13 -9.91 -16.98
C ASP A 46 -0.66 -10.42 -18.34
N VAL A 47 -0.79 -9.52 -19.30
CA VAL A 47 -1.31 -9.85 -20.64
C VAL A 47 -0.40 -10.81 -21.43
N GLU A 48 0.87 -10.93 -21.05
CA GLU A 48 1.86 -11.83 -21.66
C GLU A 48 1.93 -13.19 -20.94
N GLN A 49 1.03 -13.43 -19.97
CA GLN A 49 1.01 -14.62 -19.11
C GLN A 49 2.21 -14.72 -18.16
N ASN A 50 2.93 -13.62 -17.93
CA ASN A 50 3.96 -13.60 -16.90
C ASN A 50 3.30 -13.46 -15.53
N LEU A 51 3.83 -14.23 -14.56
CA LEU A 51 3.39 -14.13 -13.18
C LEU A 51 3.98 -12.89 -12.52
N VAL A 52 3.14 -12.20 -11.74
CA VAL A 52 3.53 -11.05 -10.94
C VAL A 52 3.00 -11.23 -9.52
N GLY A 53 3.91 -11.18 -8.55
CA GLY A 53 3.58 -11.20 -7.14
C GLY A 53 2.96 -9.89 -6.67
N LEU A 54 2.03 -9.95 -5.71
CA LEU A 54 1.50 -8.79 -5.01
C LEU A 54 1.58 -9.02 -3.51
N GLU A 55 2.45 -8.26 -2.84
CA GLU A 55 2.55 -8.23 -1.38
C GLU A 55 1.69 -7.10 -0.83
N VAL A 56 0.87 -7.37 0.19
CA VAL A 56 -0.02 -6.40 0.81
C VAL A 56 0.52 -5.99 2.19
N THR A 57 0.41 -4.71 2.51
CA THR A 57 0.63 -4.23 3.87
C THR A 57 -0.40 -3.18 4.23
N HIS A 58 -0.95 -3.28 5.44
CA HIS A 58 -1.93 -2.34 5.95
C HIS A 58 -1.25 -1.32 6.86
N LEU A 59 -1.51 -0.04 6.64
CA LEU A 59 -1.20 1.02 7.58
C LEU A 59 -2.32 1.06 8.61
N PHE A 60 -1.97 0.66 9.83
CA PHE A 60 -2.87 0.47 10.97
C PHE A 60 -3.87 -0.66 10.71
N TYR A 61 -3.84 -1.67 11.56
CA TYR A 61 -4.68 -2.84 11.47
C TYR A 61 -6.12 -2.54 11.88
N ASP A 62 -6.29 -1.57 12.79
CA ASP A 62 -7.57 -1.06 13.25
C ASP A 62 -7.46 0.41 13.70
N SER A 63 -8.63 1.01 13.99
CA SER A 63 -8.73 2.38 14.49
C SER A 63 -8.06 2.58 15.85
N GLU A 64 -7.88 1.52 16.65
CA GLU A 64 -7.21 1.59 17.94
C GLU A 64 -5.70 1.68 17.77
N GLU A 65 -5.08 0.95 16.83
CA GLU A 65 -3.65 1.07 16.50
C GLU A 65 -3.35 2.46 15.94
N ALA A 66 -4.21 2.97 15.05
CA ALA A 66 -4.12 4.33 14.54
C ALA A 66 -4.22 5.35 15.69
N ARG A 67 -5.23 5.19 16.56
CA ARG A 67 -5.45 6.08 17.71
C ARG A 67 -4.36 5.95 18.77
N LEU A 68 -3.75 4.79 18.98
CA LEU A 68 -2.63 4.57 19.90
C LEU A 68 -1.36 5.25 19.38
N MET A 69 -1.10 5.14 18.08
CA MET A 69 -0.02 5.89 17.45
C MET A 69 -0.27 7.39 17.61
N MET A 70 -1.51 7.84 17.36
CA MET A 70 -1.83 9.26 17.35
C MET A 70 -2.03 9.85 18.75
N SER A 71 -2.53 9.12 19.74
CA SER A 71 -2.66 9.60 21.12
C SER A 71 -1.29 9.88 21.76
N ARG A 72 -0.26 9.12 21.38
CA ARG A 72 1.13 9.41 21.78
C ARG A 72 1.67 10.71 21.17
N SER A 73 1.09 11.14 20.06
CA SER A 73 1.53 12.26 19.24
C SER A 73 0.67 13.52 19.47
N GLU A 74 -0.64 13.39 19.65
CA GLU A 74 -1.62 14.45 19.86
C GLU A 74 -1.48 15.14 21.22
N LEU A 75 -0.93 14.44 22.21
CA LEU A 75 -0.69 15.03 23.53
C LEU A 75 0.48 16.02 23.55
N THR A 76 1.29 16.10 22.48
CA THR A 76 2.53 16.90 22.48
C THR A 76 2.92 17.55 21.14
N LEU A 77 2.36 17.16 19.99
CA LEU A 77 2.84 17.57 18.67
C LEU A 77 1.79 18.37 17.87
N PRO A 78 2.19 19.46 17.18
CA PRO A 78 1.34 20.14 16.21
C PRO A 78 0.85 19.20 15.09
N GLY A 79 -0.32 19.46 14.51
CA GLY A 79 -0.91 18.61 13.46
C GLY A 79 -0.01 18.37 12.23
N THR A 80 0.92 19.27 11.95
CA THR A 80 1.95 19.08 10.92
C THR A 80 2.97 18.00 11.28
N GLU A 81 3.36 17.88 12.54
CA GLU A 81 4.31 16.86 12.99
C GLU A 81 3.66 15.47 13.05
N VAL A 82 2.37 15.40 13.36
CA VAL A 82 1.61 14.13 13.36
C VAL A 82 1.56 13.51 11.95
N LEU A 83 1.26 14.31 10.93
CA LEU A 83 1.28 13.82 9.54
C LEU A 83 2.72 13.52 9.07
N ASP A 84 3.75 14.17 9.59
CA ASP A 84 5.14 13.79 9.28
C ASP A 84 5.51 12.42 9.87
N GLN A 85 5.03 12.12 11.08
CA GLN A 85 5.18 10.79 11.66
C GLN A 85 4.40 9.73 10.87
N PHE A 86 3.20 10.07 10.39
CA PHE A 86 2.45 9.18 9.51
C PHE A 86 3.22 8.86 8.22
N ILE A 87 3.79 9.87 7.56
CA ILE A 87 4.66 9.67 6.38
C ILE A 87 5.89 8.83 6.73
N LYS A 88 6.48 9.04 7.91
CA LYS A 88 7.58 8.21 8.40
C LYS A 88 7.15 6.74 8.55
N VAL A 89 5.94 6.46 9.03
CA VAL A 89 5.42 5.08 9.10
C VAL A 89 5.31 4.46 7.72
N ILE A 90 4.81 5.18 6.72
CA ILE A 90 4.77 4.69 5.33
C ILE A 90 6.17 4.29 4.87
N ASN A 91 7.14 5.20 5.05
CA ASN A 91 8.53 4.97 4.64
C ASN A 91 9.18 3.79 5.38
N ASP A 92 8.93 3.67 6.69
CA ASP A 92 9.45 2.57 7.50
C ASP A 92 8.85 1.23 7.07
N ARG A 93 7.57 1.20 6.64
CA ARG A 93 6.91 0.01 6.11
C ARG A 93 7.47 -0.41 4.76
N VAL A 94 7.68 0.53 3.85
CA VAL A 94 8.35 0.27 2.56
C VAL A 94 9.73 -0.34 2.82
N ARG A 95 10.58 0.34 3.60
CA ARG A 95 11.93 -0.13 3.89
C ARG A 95 11.95 -1.51 4.52
N GLY A 96 11.10 -1.75 5.53
CA GLY A 96 11.04 -3.05 6.21
C GLY A 96 10.57 -4.18 5.29
N LYS A 97 9.70 -3.89 4.31
CA LYS A 97 9.27 -4.87 3.31
C LYS A 97 10.36 -5.12 2.28
N GLU A 98 11.08 -4.10 1.82
CA GLU A 98 12.22 -4.27 0.91
C GLU A 98 13.37 -5.07 1.52
N GLU A 99 13.68 -4.83 2.81
CA GLU A 99 14.70 -5.60 3.54
C GLU A 99 14.33 -7.07 3.62
N LYS A 100 13.08 -7.38 3.99
CA LYS A 100 12.57 -8.76 4.01
C LYS A 100 12.55 -9.39 2.63
N TYR A 101 12.15 -8.63 1.60
CA TYR A 101 12.08 -9.12 0.23
C TYR A 101 13.48 -9.52 -0.28
N ARG A 102 14.52 -8.76 0.05
CA ARG A 102 15.91 -9.07 -0.36
C ARG A 102 16.42 -10.43 0.14
N GLU A 103 15.91 -10.91 1.27
CA GLU A 103 16.36 -12.17 1.89
C GLU A 103 15.77 -13.43 1.24
N TYR A 104 14.81 -13.28 0.32
CA TYR A 104 14.15 -14.40 -0.35
C TYR A 104 14.57 -14.50 -1.82
N SER A 105 14.67 -15.74 -2.33
CA SER A 105 14.75 -16.01 -3.77
C SER A 105 13.33 -15.94 -4.34
N HIS A 106 13.15 -15.19 -5.42
CA HIS A 106 11.83 -14.97 -6.03
C HIS A 106 11.77 -15.61 -7.41
N GLU A 107 10.68 -16.31 -7.68
CA GLU A 107 10.43 -16.93 -8.99
C GLU A 107 9.87 -15.91 -10.02
N TYR A 108 9.36 -14.78 -9.54
CA TYR A 108 8.70 -13.75 -10.35
C TYR A 108 8.88 -12.35 -9.72
N PRO A 109 8.76 -11.27 -10.52
CA PRO A 109 8.75 -9.90 -9.99
C PRO A 109 7.56 -9.71 -9.04
N CYS A 110 7.75 -8.87 -8.02
CA CYS A 110 6.70 -8.58 -7.03
C CYS A 110 6.42 -7.08 -6.96
N MET A 111 5.16 -6.73 -6.76
CA MET A 111 4.68 -5.39 -6.42
C MET A 111 4.35 -5.32 -4.93
N LEU A 112 4.44 -4.12 -4.35
CA LEU A 112 4.00 -3.86 -2.98
C LEU A 112 2.74 -2.97 -3.00
N LEU A 113 1.67 -3.42 -2.36
CA LEU A 113 0.46 -2.65 -2.12
C LEU A 113 0.40 -2.21 -0.65
N ILE A 114 0.42 -0.91 -0.43
CA ILE A 114 0.24 -0.28 0.88
C ILE A 114 -1.20 0.21 0.97
N ARG A 115 -2.01 -0.43 1.80
CA ARG A 115 -3.39 0.01 2.07
C ARG A 115 -3.44 0.92 3.29
N ASN A 116 -3.82 2.16 3.07
CA ASN A 116 -4.12 3.12 4.13
C ASN A 116 -5.58 2.98 4.58
N VAL A 117 -5.79 2.59 5.84
CA VAL A 117 -7.11 2.59 6.48
C VAL A 117 -7.25 3.66 7.57
N SER A 118 -6.32 4.62 7.61
CA SER A 118 -6.40 5.77 8.51
C SER A 118 -7.69 6.56 8.28
N LEU A 119 -8.35 6.91 9.39
CA LEU A 119 -9.50 7.80 9.40
C LEU A 119 -9.11 9.27 9.52
N LEU A 120 -7.82 9.57 9.60
CA LEU A 120 -7.29 10.89 9.94
C LEU A 120 -6.42 11.49 8.84
N PHE A 121 -5.85 10.65 7.98
CA PHE A 121 -5.05 11.09 6.85
C PHE A 121 -5.45 10.33 5.60
N GLY A 122 -5.81 11.09 4.56
CA GLY A 122 -6.19 10.56 3.27
C GLY A 122 -5.06 10.54 2.25
N MET A 123 -5.42 10.29 0.99
CA MET A 123 -4.50 10.35 -0.14
C MET A 123 -3.92 11.77 -0.30
N SER A 124 -4.76 12.81 -0.26
CA SER A 124 -4.38 14.21 -0.43
C SER A 124 -3.36 14.67 0.61
N ASP A 125 -3.48 14.21 1.87
CA ASP A 125 -2.51 14.49 2.93
C ASP A 125 -1.13 13.89 2.61
N VAL A 126 -1.12 12.65 2.12
CA VAL A 126 0.11 11.96 1.72
C VAL A 126 0.76 12.62 0.52
N LEU A 127 -0.01 12.91 -0.52
CA LEU A 127 0.49 13.56 -1.74
C LEU A 127 0.94 15.01 -1.48
N GLY A 128 0.29 15.72 -0.55
CA GLY A 128 0.73 17.03 -0.08
C GLY A 128 2.14 17.02 0.54
N ARG A 129 2.65 15.84 0.92
CA ARG A 129 3.99 15.63 1.48
C ARG A 129 4.84 14.68 0.66
N LYS A 130 4.55 14.56 -0.64
CA LYS A 130 5.27 13.68 -1.55
C LYS A 130 6.80 13.76 -1.47
N LYS A 131 7.36 14.97 -1.28
CA LYS A 131 8.81 15.20 -1.15
C LYS A 131 9.44 14.48 0.06
N LYS A 132 8.63 14.04 1.02
CA LYS A 132 9.05 13.28 2.22
C LYS A 132 8.78 11.78 2.08
N LEU A 133 8.08 11.33 1.03
CA LEU A 133 7.92 9.92 0.74
C LEU A 133 9.25 9.36 0.23
N MET A 134 9.63 8.20 0.74
CA MET A 134 10.78 7.47 0.24
C MET A 134 10.38 6.80 -1.07
N LEU A 135 11.07 7.17 -2.15
CA LEU A 135 11.02 6.37 -3.37
C LEU A 135 11.59 4.99 -3.06
N PRO A 136 10.89 3.91 -3.45
CA PRO A 136 11.39 2.56 -3.23
C PRO A 136 12.73 2.34 -3.98
N ARG A 137 13.54 1.40 -3.49
CA ARG A 137 14.93 1.17 -3.94
C ARG A 137 15.03 0.09 -5.03
N GLY A 138 13.92 -0.21 -5.71
CA GLY A 138 13.90 -1.15 -6.84
C GLY A 138 13.85 -2.63 -6.44
N GLN A 139 13.52 -2.97 -5.19
CA GLN A 139 13.29 -4.37 -4.81
C GLN A 139 11.93 -4.88 -5.32
N PHE A 140 10.92 -4.02 -5.26
CA PHE A 140 9.63 -4.26 -5.89
C PHE A 140 9.58 -3.61 -7.26
N ARG A 141 8.94 -4.28 -8.23
CA ARG A 141 8.66 -3.75 -9.57
C ARG A 141 7.93 -2.41 -9.47
N GLU A 142 6.87 -2.37 -8.68
CA GLU A 142 6.05 -1.18 -8.42
C GLU A 142 5.68 -1.14 -6.93
N VAL A 143 5.46 0.07 -6.39
CA VAL A 143 4.93 0.25 -5.04
C VAL A 143 3.72 1.16 -5.10
N TRP A 144 2.58 0.60 -4.74
CA TRP A 144 1.27 1.22 -4.85
C TRP A 144 0.76 1.64 -3.48
N LEU A 145 0.20 2.84 -3.39
CA LEU A 145 -0.54 3.30 -2.22
C LEU A 145 -2.04 3.34 -2.56
N LEU A 146 -2.82 2.61 -1.76
CA LEU A 146 -4.27 2.55 -1.83
C LEU A 146 -4.84 3.31 -0.62
N SER A 147 -5.56 4.41 -0.86
CA SER A 147 -6.11 5.27 0.19
C SER A 147 -7.44 5.90 -0.22
N ARG A 148 -8.03 6.71 0.66
CA ARG A 148 -9.30 7.44 0.45
C ARG A 148 -9.10 8.87 0.92
N ASP A 149 -9.90 9.82 0.42
CA ASP A 149 -9.91 11.21 0.89
C ASP A 149 -11.17 11.51 1.69
N PHE A 150 -11.39 10.75 2.76
CA PHE A 150 -12.61 10.80 3.59
C PHE A 150 -13.92 10.60 2.78
N THR A 151 -13.80 10.16 1.52
CA THR A 151 -14.86 9.74 0.63
C THR A 151 -14.94 8.20 0.60
N PRO A 152 -16.05 7.61 0.10
CA PRO A 152 -16.12 6.15 -0.09
C PRO A 152 -15.18 5.64 -1.18
N ASP A 153 -14.74 6.51 -2.09
CA ASP A 153 -13.96 6.14 -3.26
C ASP A 153 -12.50 5.87 -2.92
N TRP A 154 -12.00 4.75 -3.41
CA TRP A 154 -10.60 4.38 -3.29
C TRP A 154 -9.76 5.03 -4.39
N LEU A 155 -8.60 5.51 -4.00
CA LEU A 155 -7.58 6.12 -4.85
C LEU A 155 -6.33 5.24 -4.83
N LEU A 156 -5.73 5.06 -6.00
CA LEU A 156 -4.53 4.24 -6.20
C LEU A 156 -3.44 5.09 -6.86
N VAL A 157 -2.26 5.16 -6.24
CA VAL A 157 -1.11 5.90 -6.80
C VAL A 157 0.15 5.07 -6.78
N ASN A 158 0.95 5.14 -7.84
CA ASN A 158 2.28 4.52 -7.90
C ASN A 158 3.29 5.46 -7.22
N LEU A 159 3.90 5.03 -6.12
CA LEU A 159 4.87 5.83 -5.38
C LEU A 159 6.12 6.19 -6.19
N TYR A 160 6.47 5.40 -7.21
CA TYR A 160 7.58 5.73 -8.12
C TYR A 160 7.29 6.93 -9.02
N GLU A 161 6.03 7.22 -9.30
CA GLU A 161 5.61 8.23 -10.29
C GLU A 161 5.21 9.57 -9.66
N ILE A 162 5.19 9.66 -8.33
CA ILE A 162 4.69 10.82 -7.59
C ILE A 162 5.51 12.11 -7.84
N ASP A 163 6.79 11.96 -8.20
CA ASP A 163 7.67 13.08 -8.57
C ASP A 163 7.46 13.54 -10.03
N GLY A 164 6.84 12.72 -10.87
CA GLY A 164 6.35 13.09 -12.19
C GLY A 164 5.07 13.90 -12.06
N GLY A 165 5.16 15.22 -12.22
CA GLY A 165 3.98 16.08 -12.15
C GLY A 165 3.03 15.83 -13.32
N CYS A 166 2.09 14.89 -13.20
CA CYS A 166 0.80 14.83 -13.90
C CYS A 166 -0.02 13.68 -13.29
N TYR A 167 -1.03 14.00 -12.48
CA TYR A 167 -2.10 13.05 -12.17
C TYR A 167 -3.21 13.30 -13.18
N HIS A 168 -3.47 12.34 -14.06
CA HIS A 168 -4.70 12.35 -14.86
C HIS A 168 -5.80 11.71 -14.02
N VAL A 169 -6.85 12.50 -13.80
CA VAL A 169 -8.11 12.12 -13.14
C VAL A 169 -9.03 11.45 -14.15
#